data_AF-A0A3R8W1A3-F1
#
_entry.id   AF-A0A3R8W1A3-F1
#
_cell.length_a   1.000
_cell.length_b   1.000
_cell.length_c   1.000
_cell.angle_alpha   90.00
_cell.angle_beta   90.00
_cell.angle_gamma   90.00
#
_symmetry.space_group_name_H-M   'P 1'
#
loop_
_entity.id
_entity.type
_entity.pdbx_description
1 polymer ?
#
loop_
_entity_poly.entity_id
_entity_poly.type
_entity_poly.pdbx_seq_one_letter_code
_entity_poly.pdbx_strand_id
1 'polypeptide(L)'
;MKKIVPDPPSRKPVTTPFFTVQSDMYPPDALAHASELLRGVIETIDEHCRARAGEPGLNMLSNAMHASEIAHSLVEHVHARLFGQRTEE
;
A
#
# COMPACT_ATOMS: atom_id res chain seq x y z
N MET A 1 44.10 -33.06 4.02
CA MET A 1 43.79 -31.63 4.20
C MET A 1 42.28 -31.49 4.31
N LYS A 2 41.74 -31.02 5.45
CA LYS A 2 40.30 -30.75 5.57
C LYS A 2 40.06 -29.36 4.98
N LYS A 3 39.39 -29.28 3.84
CA LYS A 3 39.03 -27.98 3.26
C LYS A 3 38.16 -27.23 4.27
N ILE A 4 38.53 -25.99 4.55
CA ILE A 4 37.70 -25.07 5.34
C ILE A 4 36.46 -24.81 4.50
N VAL A 5 35.31 -25.30 4.97
CA VAL A 5 34.01 -25.01 4.38
C VAL A 5 33.60 -23.65 4.95
N PRO A 6 33.33 -22.63 4.11
CA PRO A 6 32.79 -21.37 4.59
C PRO A 6 31.46 -21.65 5.29
N ASP A 7 31.31 -21.15 6.52
CA ASP A 7 30.02 -21.24 7.20
C ASP A 7 28.93 -20.63 6.31
N PRO A 8 27.78 -21.28 6.17
CA PRO A 8 26.70 -20.77 5.35
C PRO A 8 26.34 -19.37 5.85
N PRO A 9 26.08 -18.40 4.95
CA PRO A 9 25.69 -17.06 5.37
C PRO A 9 24.50 -17.22 6.31
N SER A 10 24.61 -16.64 7.51
CA SER A 10 23.50 -16.69 8.47
C SER A 10 22.33 -15.95 7.82
N ARG A 11 21.46 -16.71 7.16
CA ARG A 11 20.20 -16.21 6.64
C ARG A 11 19.41 -15.87 7.88
N LYS A 12 19.51 -14.61 8.32
CA LYS A 12 18.56 -14.06 9.29
C LYS A 12 17.18 -14.46 8.76
N PRO A 13 16.35 -15.15 9.55
CA PRO A 13 15.04 -15.52 9.07
C PRO A 13 14.37 -14.21 8.65
N VAL A 14 13.89 -14.16 7.41
CA VAL A 14 13.07 -13.06 6.93
C VAL A 14 11.75 -13.20 7.68
N THR A 15 11.70 -12.66 8.90
CA THR A 15 10.51 -12.64 9.75
C THR A 15 9.61 -11.47 9.41
N THR A 16 9.88 -10.75 8.32
CA THR A 16 9.00 -9.68 7.87
C THR A 16 7.74 -10.35 7.33
N PRO A 17 6.58 -10.26 8.01
CA PRO A 17 5.34 -10.75 7.45
C PRO A 17 5.12 -10.18 6.04
N PHE A 18 4.41 -10.92 5.19
CA PHE A 18 4.10 -10.51 3.81
C PHE A 18 3.41 -9.14 3.69
N PHE A 19 2.88 -8.61 4.81
CA PHE A 19 2.20 -7.32 4.90
C PHE A 19 3.04 -6.22 5.56
N THR A 20 4.34 -6.44 5.83
CA THR A 20 5.18 -5.38 6.40
C THR A 20 5.64 -4.43 5.31
N VAL A 21 5.34 -3.15 5.46
CA VAL A 21 5.99 -2.09 4.67
C VAL A 21 7.49 -2.13 5.01
N GLN A 22 8.32 -2.38 4.00
CA GLN A 22 9.77 -2.31 4.14
C GLN A 22 10.15 -0.87 4.50
N SER A 23 10.74 -0.66 5.67
CA SER A 23 11.02 0.69 6.18
C SER A 23 12.12 1.41 5.41
N ASP A 24 12.88 0.68 4.60
CA ASP A 24 13.93 1.15 3.69
C ASP A 24 13.43 1.38 2.26
N MET A 25 12.12 1.28 2.02
CA MET A 25 11.52 1.54 0.71
C MET A 25 11.74 2.99 0.27
N TYR A 26 12.04 3.17 -1.02
CA TYR A 26 12.16 4.49 -1.61
C TYR A 26 10.83 5.27 -1.46
N PRO A 27 10.81 6.52 -0.95
CA PRO A 27 9.56 7.19 -0.59
C PRO A 27 8.51 7.31 -1.70
N PRO A 28 8.87 7.58 -2.97
CA PRO A 28 7.91 7.53 -4.09
C PRO A 28 7.24 6.17 -4.26
N ASP A 29 8.01 5.08 -4.16
CA ASP A 29 7.49 3.72 -4.30
C ASP A 29 6.52 3.40 -3.15
N ALA A 30 6.84 3.86 -1.94
CA ALA A 30 5.96 3.72 -0.78
C ALA A 30 4.64 4.49 -0.96
N LEU A 31 4.68 5.70 -1.54
CA LEU A 31 3.47 6.46 -1.86
C LEU A 31 2.66 5.79 -2.97
N ALA A 32 3.31 5.25 -4.00
CA ALA A 32 2.64 4.49 -5.06
C ALA A 32 1.93 3.25 -4.49
N HIS A 33 2.59 2.49 -3.61
CA HIS A 33 1.97 1.36 -2.93
C HIS A 33 0.78 1.78 -2.04
N ALA A 34 0.91 2.88 -1.31
CA ALA A 34 -0.19 3.42 -0.51
C ALA A 34 -1.40 3.80 -1.39
N SER A 35 -1.14 4.42 -2.54
CA SER A 35 -2.18 4.77 -3.53
C SER A 35 -2.91 3.53 -4.04
N GLU A 36 -2.17 2.50 -4.46
CA GLU A 36 -2.75 1.24 -4.95
C GLU A 36 -3.59 0.52 -3.87
N LEU A 37 -3.09 0.48 -2.63
CA LEU A 37 -3.82 -0.12 -1.51
C LEU A 37 -5.13 0.62 -1.22
N LEU A 38 -5.09 1.95 -1.20
CA LEU A 38 -6.28 2.77 -0.97
C LEU A 38 -7.29 2.62 -2.11
N ARG A 39 -6.83 2.56 -3.37
CA ARG A 39 -7.70 2.27 -4.51
C ARG A 39 -8.37 0.91 -4.38
N GLY A 40 -7.63 -0.14 -3.99
CA GLY A 40 -8.21 -1.47 -3.76
C GLY A 40 -9.27 -1.48 -2.65
N VAL A 41 -9.08 -0.72 -1.57
CA VAL A 41 -10.10 -0.57 -0.51
C VAL A 41 -11.35 0.12 -1.06
N ILE A 42 -11.19 1.23 -1.79
CA ILE A 42 -12.31 1.97 -2.40
C ILE A 42 -13.11 1.06 -3.34
N GLU A 43 -12.43 0.37 -4.26
CA GLU A 43 -13.05 -0.56 -5.21
C GLU A 43 -13.78 -1.71 -4.50
N THR A 44 -13.18 -2.26 -3.43
CA THR A 44 -13.80 -3.35 -2.66
C THR A 44 -15.07 -2.88 -1.93
N ILE A 45 -15.03 -1.69 -1.32
CA ILE A 45 -16.21 -1.11 -0.65
C ILE A 45 -17.30 -0.81 -1.67
N ASP A 46 -16.95 -0.19 -2.80
CA ASP A 46 -17.90 0.11 -3.88
C ASP A 46 -18.57 -1.16 -4.42
N GLU A 47 -17.78 -2.18 -4.75
CA GLU A 47 -18.30 -3.46 -5.23
C GLU A 47 -19.20 -4.13 -4.19
N HIS A 48 -18.81 -4.11 -2.89
CA HIS A 48 -19.66 -4.64 -1.81
C HIS A 48 -21.00 -3.91 -1.72
N CYS A 49 -20.99 -2.57 -1.80
CA CYS A 49 -22.19 -1.75 -1.76
C CYS A 49 -23.10 -2.01 -2.96
N ARG A 50 -22.53 -2.17 -4.16
CA ARG A 50 -23.29 -2.53 -5.36
C ARG A 50 -23.88 -3.93 -5.28
N ALA A 51 -23.10 -4.92 -4.84
CA ALA A 51 -23.52 -6.31 -4.72
C ALA A 51 -24.64 -6.53 -3.69
N ARG A 52 -24.72 -5.68 -2.66
CA ARG A 52 -25.68 -5.80 -1.55
C ARG A 52 -26.70 -4.68 -1.50
N ALA A 53 -26.93 -4.01 -2.64
CA ALA A 53 -27.82 -2.86 -2.73
C ALA A 53 -29.21 -3.19 -2.15
N GLY A 54 -29.69 -2.32 -1.24
CA GLY A 54 -30.98 -2.48 -0.55
C GLY A 54 -30.91 -3.23 0.79
N GLU A 55 -29.76 -3.80 1.15
CA GLU A 55 -29.58 -4.39 2.48
C GLU A 55 -29.41 -3.32 3.58
N PRO A 56 -29.99 -3.53 4.79
CA PRO A 56 -29.74 -2.67 5.92
C PRO A 56 -28.26 -2.64 6.32
N GLY A 57 -27.75 -1.47 6.71
CA GLY A 57 -26.39 -1.32 7.25
C GLY A 57 -25.30 -0.96 6.23
N LEU A 58 -25.60 -0.86 4.94
CA LEU A 58 -24.64 -0.40 3.92
C LEU A 58 -24.02 0.97 4.23
N ASN A 59 -24.81 1.88 4.80
CA ASN A 59 -24.34 3.22 5.21
C ASN A 59 -23.20 3.17 6.24
N MET A 60 -22.99 2.04 6.93
CA MET A 60 -21.88 1.87 7.88
C MET A 60 -20.51 1.93 7.19
N LEU A 61 -20.43 1.61 5.90
CA LEU A 61 -19.19 1.67 5.12
C LEU A 61 -18.90 3.06 4.53
N SER A 62 -19.86 3.99 4.57
CA SER A 62 -19.74 5.32 3.96
C SER A 62 -18.56 6.12 4.53
N ASN A 63 -18.36 6.07 5.85
CA ASN A 63 -17.24 6.76 6.49
C ASN A 63 -15.89 6.16 6.07
N ALA A 64 -15.80 4.84 5.92
CA ALA A 64 -14.58 4.17 5.49
C ALA A 64 -14.26 4.48 4.02
N MET A 65 -15.28 4.52 3.17
CA MET A 65 -15.16 4.94 1.77
C MET A 65 -14.59 6.36 1.68
N HIS A 66 -15.25 7.30 2.35
CA HIS A 66 -14.86 8.71 2.32
C HIS A 66 -13.45 8.94 2.89
N ALA A 67 -13.10 8.28 4.00
CA ALA A 67 -11.76 8.37 4.56
C ALA A 67 -10.69 7.82 3.61
N SER A 68 -11.00 6.75 2.87
CA SER A 68 -10.08 6.15 1.90
C SER A 68 -9.87 7.07 0.69
N GLU A 69 -10.92 7.72 0.19
CA GLU A 69 -10.85 8.70 -0.90
C GLU A 69 -10.00 9.93 -0.52
N ILE A 70 -10.20 10.45 0.70
CA ILE A 70 -9.39 11.56 1.23
C ILE A 70 -7.93 11.14 1.34
N ALA A 71 -7.66 9.97 1.95
CA ALA A 71 -6.30 9.47 2.10
C ALA A 71 -5.62 9.29 0.74
N HIS A 72 -6.33 8.72 -0.25
CA HIS A 72 -5.81 8.54 -1.61
C HIS A 72 -5.44 9.90 -2.23
N SER A 73 -6.35 10.87 -2.13
CA SER A 73 -6.10 12.23 -2.65
C SER A 73 -4.91 12.93 -1.98
N LEU A 74 -4.72 12.72 -0.67
CA LEU A 74 -3.55 13.25 0.05
C LEU A 74 -2.24 12.59 -0.39
N VAL A 75 -2.24 11.27 -0.60
CA VAL A 75 -1.07 10.53 -1.10
C VAL A 75 -0.68 11.03 -2.49
N GLU A 76 -1.65 11.12 -3.41
CA GLU A 76 -1.43 11.64 -4.77
C GLU A 76 -0.91 13.08 -4.75
N HIS A 77 -1.48 13.93 -3.88
CA HIS A 77 -1.02 15.31 -3.71
C HIS A 77 0.45 15.40 -3.26
N VAL A 78 0.82 14.63 -2.24
CA VAL A 78 2.21 14.60 -1.75
C VAL A 78 3.15 14.04 -2.81
N HIS A 79 2.74 12.97 -3.49
CA HIS A 79 3.54 12.35 -4.55
C HIS A 79 3.81 13.34 -5.70
N ALA A 80 2.77 13.99 -6.21
CA ALA A 80 2.90 15.00 -7.26
C ALA A 80 3.77 16.18 -6.82
N ARG A 81 3.59 16.68 -5.59
CA ARG A 81 4.33 17.84 -5.07
C ARG A 81 5.82 17.57 -4.85
N LEU A 82 6.17 16.39 -4.34
CA LEU A 82 7.56 16.08 -3.97
C LEU A 82 8.33 15.39 -5.10
N PHE A 83 7.64 14.71 -6.02
CA PHE A 83 8.29 13.82 -7.00
C PHE A 83 7.82 14.02 -8.45
N GLY A 84 6.76 14.81 -8.70
CA GLY A 84 6.20 15.03 -10.03
C GLY A 84 6.96 16.01 -10.93
N GLN A 85 7.97 16.73 -10.43
CA GLN A 85 8.66 17.82 -11.16
C GLN A 85 9.92 17.39 -11.96
N ARG A 86 10.08 16.11 -12.34
CA ARG A 86 11.33 15.62 -12.96
C ARG A 86 11.28 15.26 -14.45
N THR A 87 10.35 15.82 -15.22
CA THR A 87 10.17 15.43 -16.63
C THR A 87 10.00 16.59 -17.60
N GLU A 88 10.70 17.71 -17.40
CA GLU A 88 10.82 18.77 -18.42
C GLU A 88 12.25 19.39 -18.36
N GLU A 89 13.25 18.69 -18.90
CA GLU A 89 14.52 19.26 -19.37
C GLU A 89 14.85 18.73 -20.76
#